data_AF-A0A957FPX9-F1
#
_entry.id   AF-A0A957FPX9-F1
#
_cell.length_a   1.000
_cell.length_b   1.000
_cell.length_c   1.000
_cell.angle_alpha   90.00
_cell.angle_beta   90.00
_cell.angle_gamma   90.00
#
_symmetry.space_group_name_H-M   'P 1'
#
loop_
_entity.id
_entity.type
_entity.pdbx_description
1 polymer ?
#
loop_
_entity_poly.entity_id
_entity_poly.type
_entity_poly.pdbx_seq_one_letter_code
_entity_poly.pdbx_strand_id
1 'polypeptide(L)'
;MNAIKMMLAKKWRNVLATVMFVFVALFLYRVWAIPPASAAGDVTQVWQNVQRSESYAFSASIENKTIPLATVSNIGRMSRTSMVYLEGQNDVQDEALQLAMWGGGVNVLDQAAAYQMRLRDGLVETRVGNEEWQPGSDLNVGLAPGGDFLAFLDVATDVIEKGS
;
A
#
# COMPACT_ATOMS: atom_id res chain seq x y z
N MET A 1 -12.02 -27.74 66.04
CA MET A 1 -11.02 -27.65 64.94
C MET A 1 -11.62 -27.63 63.53
N ASN A 2 -12.90 -27.24 63.35
CA ASN A 2 -13.56 -27.25 62.03
C ASN A 2 -13.87 -25.85 61.45
N ALA A 3 -13.98 -24.82 62.29
CA ALA A 3 -14.32 -23.46 61.84
C ALA A 3 -13.18 -22.76 61.06
N ILE A 4 -11.92 -23.00 61.44
CA ILE A 4 -10.74 -22.36 60.83
C ILE A 4 -10.50 -22.87 59.39
N LYS A 5 -10.64 -24.18 59.15
CA LYS A 5 -10.55 -24.78 57.80
C LYS A 5 -11.64 -24.26 56.86
N MET A 6 -12.84 -24.03 57.39
CA MET A 6 -13.98 -23.52 56.62
C MET A 6 -13.83 -22.03 56.26
N MET A 7 -13.28 -21.20 57.17
CA MET A 7 -12.92 -19.81 56.87
C MET A 7 -11.76 -19.70 55.87
N LEU A 8 -10.78 -20.60 55.94
CA LEU A 8 -9.66 -20.63 54.99
C LEU A 8 -10.13 -20.99 53.58
N ALA A 9 -10.93 -22.06 53.43
CA ALA A 9 -11.48 -22.47 52.13
C ALA A 9 -12.39 -21.38 51.50
N LYS A 10 -13.16 -20.65 52.32
CA LYS A 10 -14.00 -19.54 51.85
C LYS A 10 -13.18 -18.33 51.39
N LYS A 11 -12.08 -18.00 52.08
CA LYS A 11 -11.15 -16.94 51.65
C LYS A 11 -10.46 -17.29 50.33
N TRP A 12 -10.00 -18.52 50.17
CA TRP A 12 -9.34 -18.97 48.94
C TRP A 12 -10.31 -19.04 47.74
N ARG A 13 -11.57 -19.43 47.99
CA ARG A 13 -12.63 -19.38 46.96
C ARG A 13 -12.93 -17.96 46.50
N ASN A 14 -12.94 -16.98 47.41
CA ASN A 14 -13.15 -15.58 47.05
C ASN A 14 -11.96 -15.01 46.28
N VAL A 15 -10.72 -15.37 46.65
CA VAL A 15 -9.51 -14.96 45.91
C VAL A 15 -9.52 -15.53 44.50
N LEU A 16 -9.84 -16.81 44.33
CA LEU A 16 -9.95 -17.44 43.01
C LEU A 16 -11.04 -16.80 42.15
N ALA A 17 -12.19 -16.46 42.73
CA ALA A 17 -13.27 -15.78 42.02
C ALA A 17 -12.86 -14.38 41.55
N THR A 18 -12.15 -13.61 42.38
CA THR A 18 -11.65 -12.28 42.00
C THR A 18 -10.60 -12.37 40.91
N VAL A 19 -9.66 -13.31 41.01
CA VAL A 19 -8.63 -13.53 39.97
C VAL A 19 -9.30 -13.91 38.65
N MET A 20 -10.25 -14.84 38.67
CA MET A 20 -11.00 -15.23 37.48
C MET A 20 -11.78 -14.06 36.88
N PHE A 21 -12.40 -13.21 37.70
CA PHE A 21 -13.10 -12.02 37.23
C PHE A 21 -12.15 -11.00 36.58
N VAL A 22 -10.95 -10.81 37.13
CA VAL A 22 -9.91 -9.95 36.52
C VAL A 22 -9.45 -10.52 35.19
N PHE A 23 -9.23 -11.84 35.09
CA PHE A 23 -8.88 -12.48 33.82
C PHE A 23 -9.99 -12.36 32.77
N VAL A 24 -11.26 -12.53 33.16
CA VAL A 24 -12.41 -12.34 32.27
C VAL A 24 -12.54 -10.87 31.84
N ALA A 25 -12.37 -9.92 32.75
CA ALA A 25 -12.43 -8.50 32.44
C ALA A 25 -11.29 -8.08 31.48
N LEU A 26 -10.07 -8.59 31.68
CA LEU A 26 -8.94 -8.37 30.77
C LEU A 26 -9.16 -9.02 29.41
N PHE A 27 -9.75 -10.21 29.37
CA PHE A 27 -10.11 -10.89 28.13
C PHE A 27 -11.19 -10.11 27.36
N LEU A 28 -12.24 -9.67 28.04
CA LEU A 28 -13.31 -8.85 27.44
C LEU A 28 -12.78 -7.50 26.97
N TYR A 29 -11.90 -6.85 27.73
CA TYR A 29 -11.26 -5.61 27.30
C TYR A 29 -10.45 -5.79 26.00
N ARG A 30 -9.73 -6.91 25.85
CA ARG A 30 -8.98 -7.23 24.62
C ARG A 30 -9.89 -7.44 23.41
N VAL A 31 -11.01 -8.14 23.59
CA VAL A 31 -11.98 -8.39 22.51
C VAL A 31 -12.67 -7.09 22.09
N TRP A 32 -12.92 -6.19 23.05
CA TRP A 32 -13.58 -4.91 22.78
C TRP A 32 -12.64 -3.83 22.22
N ALA A 33 -11.33 -3.96 22.45
CA ALA A 33 -10.31 -3.03 22.00
C ALA A 33 -9.72 -3.35 20.61
N ILE A 34 -10.39 -4.18 19.79
CA ILE A 34 -9.99 -4.37 18.39
C ILE A 34 -10.36 -3.09 17.64
N PRO A 35 -9.39 -2.26 17.20
CA PRO A 35 -9.71 -1.10 16.38
C PRO A 35 -10.39 -1.59 15.09
N PRO A 36 -11.39 -0.86 14.58
CA PRO A 36 -11.98 -1.21 13.29
C PRO A 36 -10.87 -1.23 12.22
N ALA A 37 -10.97 -2.19 11.29
CA ALA A 37 -10.10 -2.23 10.12
C ALA A 37 -10.17 -0.86 9.42
N SER A 38 -9.01 -0.29 9.12
CA SER A 38 -8.89 0.96 8.40
C SER A 38 -8.25 0.68 7.04
N ALA A 39 -8.68 1.39 6.00
CA ALA A 39 -8.11 1.24 4.66
C ALA A 39 -6.57 1.35 4.68
N ALA A 40 -6.03 2.29 5.48
CA ALA A 40 -4.60 2.42 5.69
C ALA A 40 -3.98 1.20 6.38
N GLY A 41 -4.63 0.62 7.39
CA GLY A 41 -4.17 -0.58 8.08
C GLY A 41 -4.12 -1.80 7.16
N ASP A 42 -5.14 -1.99 6.33
CA ASP A 42 -5.22 -3.09 5.38
C ASP A 42 -4.13 -2.98 4.30
N VAL A 43 -3.96 -1.79 3.71
CA VAL A 43 -2.87 -1.50 2.76
C VAL A 43 -1.50 -1.70 3.41
N THR A 44 -1.31 -1.24 4.66
CA THR A 44 -0.05 -1.42 5.40
C THR A 44 0.26 -2.90 5.62
N GLN A 45 -0.74 -3.71 5.98
CA GLN A 45 -0.57 -5.14 6.19
C GLN A 45 -0.17 -5.85 4.89
N VAL A 46 -0.85 -5.54 3.78
CA VAL A 46 -0.50 -6.09 2.46
C VAL A 46 0.91 -5.66 2.05
N TRP A 47 1.24 -4.38 2.24
CA TRP A 47 2.54 -3.83 1.92
C TRP A 47 3.67 -4.54 2.68
N GLN A 48 3.52 -4.74 3.99
CA GLN A 48 4.48 -5.49 4.79
C GLN A 48 4.64 -6.94 4.35
N ASN A 49 3.61 -7.55 3.77
CA ASN A 49 3.72 -8.89 3.22
C ASN A 49 4.50 -8.90 1.90
N VAL A 50 4.28 -7.89 1.05
CA VAL A 50 5.03 -7.69 -0.20
C VAL A 50 6.50 -7.38 0.06
N GLN A 51 6.84 -6.55 1.05
CA GLN A 51 8.23 -6.30 1.43
C GLN A 51 8.99 -7.55 1.90
N ARG A 52 8.27 -8.58 2.37
CA ARG A 52 8.87 -9.87 2.75
C ARG A 52 8.93 -10.86 1.58
N SER A 53 8.35 -10.51 0.43
CA SER A 53 8.41 -11.32 -0.78
C SER A 53 9.66 -10.97 -1.59
N GLU A 54 10.19 -11.95 -2.32
CA GLU A 54 11.33 -11.73 -3.23
C GLU A 54 10.89 -10.96 -4.48
N SER A 55 9.68 -11.21 -4.95
CA SER A 55 9.11 -10.55 -6.13
C SER A 55 7.60 -10.42 -6.04
N TYR A 56 7.06 -9.44 -6.75
CA TYR A 56 5.63 -9.21 -6.85
C TYR A 56 5.23 -8.65 -8.23
N ALA A 57 3.99 -8.94 -8.62
CA ALA A 57 3.35 -8.34 -9.79
C ALA A 57 2.31 -7.32 -9.35
N PHE A 58 2.11 -6.27 -10.14
CA PHE A 58 1.16 -5.22 -9.83
C PHE A 58 0.44 -4.73 -11.09
N SER A 59 -0.77 -4.22 -10.88
CA SER A 59 -1.55 -3.45 -11.85
C SER A 59 -2.17 -2.26 -11.13
N ALA A 60 -2.08 -1.06 -11.70
CA ALA A 60 -2.57 0.15 -11.08
C ALA A 60 -3.22 1.09 -12.10
N SER A 61 -4.26 1.80 -11.65
CA SER A 61 -4.87 2.90 -12.39
C SER A 61 -4.66 4.19 -11.61
N ILE A 62 -3.96 5.14 -12.21
CA ILE A 62 -3.66 6.46 -11.63
C ILE A 62 -4.55 7.51 -12.31
N GLU A 63 -5.41 8.12 -11.51
CA GLU A 63 -6.17 9.31 -11.91
C GLU A 63 -5.45 10.56 -11.40
N ASN A 64 -4.92 11.37 -12.32
CA ASN A 64 -4.33 12.66 -11.98
C ASN A 64 -5.29 13.79 -12.34
N LYS A 65 -5.68 14.59 -11.34
CA LYS A 65 -6.58 15.73 -11.49
C LYS A 65 -5.88 17.03 -11.14
N THR A 66 -5.63 17.86 -12.14
CA THR A 66 -5.07 19.21 -11.96
C THR A 66 -6.20 20.24 -11.93
N ILE A 67 -6.37 20.90 -10.79
CA ILE A 67 -7.37 21.97 -10.59
C ILE A 67 -6.62 23.30 -10.42
N PRO A 68 -6.71 24.23 -11.38
CA PRO A 68 -6.07 25.53 -11.24
C PRO A 68 -6.75 26.33 -10.12
N LEU A 69 -5.94 26.97 -9.26
CA LEU A 69 -6.45 27.89 -8.24
C LEU A 69 -7.09 29.11 -8.91
N ALA A 70 -8.19 29.63 -8.34
CA ALA A 70 -8.91 30.77 -8.86
C ALA A 70 -8.16 32.10 -8.63
N THR A 71 -7.12 32.35 -9.43
CA THR A 71 -6.29 33.56 -9.42
C THR A 71 -6.40 34.32 -10.75
N VAL A 72 -6.06 35.61 -10.75
CA VAL A 72 -6.03 36.43 -11.97
C VAL A 72 -5.12 35.83 -13.05
N SER A 73 -4.02 35.17 -12.65
CA SER A 73 -3.09 34.47 -13.56
C SER A 73 -3.65 33.17 -14.17
N ASN A 74 -4.72 32.62 -13.61
CA ASN A 74 -5.32 31.36 -14.03
C ASN A 74 -6.66 31.53 -14.75
N ILE A 75 -7.06 32.76 -15.08
CA ILE A 75 -8.28 33.03 -15.87
C ILE A 75 -8.23 32.25 -17.19
N GLY A 76 -9.29 31.49 -17.48
CA GLY A 76 -9.41 30.65 -18.68
C GLY A 76 -8.76 29.27 -18.60
N ARG A 77 -8.05 28.92 -17.51
CA ARG A 77 -7.54 27.56 -17.31
C ARG A 77 -8.65 26.65 -16.78
N MET A 78 -8.87 25.54 -17.46
CA MET A 78 -9.83 24.51 -17.04
C MET A 78 -9.14 23.42 -16.23
N SER A 79 -9.91 22.72 -15.39
CA SER A 79 -9.42 21.50 -14.74
C SER A 79 -9.10 20.43 -15.78
N ARG A 80 -8.02 19.68 -15.57
CA ARG A 80 -7.65 18.55 -16.43
C ARG A 80 -7.59 17.27 -15.61
N THR A 81 -8.23 16.22 -16.10
CA THR A 81 -8.08 14.86 -15.58
C THR A 81 -7.36 14.02 -16.62
N SER A 82 -6.35 13.27 -16.21
CA SER A 82 -5.68 12.25 -17.02
C SER A 82 -5.68 10.93 -16.30
N MET A 83 -5.95 9.85 -17.04
CA MET A 83 -5.85 8.48 -16.54
C MET A 83 -4.60 7.82 -17.10
N VAL A 84 -3.90 7.09 -16.25
CA VAL A 84 -2.74 6.27 -16.61
C VAL A 84 -2.96 4.88 -16.05
N TYR A 85 -2.83 3.87 -16.89
CA TYR A 85 -2.84 2.47 -16.49
C TYR A 85 -1.41 1.94 -16.49
N LEU A 86 -1.10 1.13 -15.48
CA LEU A 86 0.23 0.61 -15.20
C LEU A 86 0.11 -0.89 -14.92
N GLU A 87 1.03 -1.66 -15.48
CA GLU A 87 1.25 -3.06 -15.12
C GLU A 87 2.73 -3.32 -15.00
N GLY A 88 3.13 -4.19 -14.09
CA GLY A 88 4.53 -4.47 -13.93
C GLY A 88 4.84 -5.62 -12.99
N GLN A 89 6.14 -5.89 -12.90
CA GLN A 89 6.74 -6.85 -12.00
C GLN A 89 7.97 -6.22 -11.36
N ASN A 90 8.16 -6.51 -10.09
CA ASN A 90 9.28 -6.04 -9.30
C ASN A 90 9.97 -7.25 -8.66
N ASP A 91 11.29 -7.31 -8.81
CA ASP A 91 12.17 -8.22 -8.08
C ASP A 91 12.96 -7.37 -7.08
N VAL A 92 12.65 -7.58 -5.80
CA VAL A 92 13.20 -6.78 -4.69
C VAL A 92 14.63 -7.18 -4.38
N GLN A 93 15.00 -8.45 -4.63
CA GLN A 93 16.36 -8.95 -4.38
C GLN A 93 17.34 -8.42 -5.43
N ASP A 94 16.91 -8.42 -6.70
CA ASP A 94 17.73 -8.00 -7.83
C ASP A 94 17.60 -6.49 -8.14
N GLU A 95 16.89 -5.73 -7.31
CA GLU A 95 16.53 -4.32 -7.52
C GLU A 95 16.02 -4.07 -8.95
N ALA A 96 15.22 -5.00 -9.48
CA ALA A 96 14.80 -5.02 -10.87
C ALA A 96 13.31 -4.71 -11.00
N LEU A 97 12.98 -3.75 -11.87
CA LEU A 97 11.61 -3.36 -12.15
C LEU A 97 11.36 -3.45 -13.64
N GLN A 98 10.24 -4.06 -14.04
CA GLN A 98 9.71 -3.94 -15.39
C GLN A 98 8.28 -3.41 -15.32
N LEU A 99 8.01 -2.36 -16.09
CA LEU A 99 6.76 -1.62 -16.09
C LEU A 99 6.29 -1.38 -17.52
N ALA A 100 4.98 -1.53 -17.74
CA ALA A 100 4.26 -1.09 -18.93
C ALA A 100 3.21 -0.05 -18.52
N MET A 101 3.09 0.99 -19.33
CA MET A 101 2.23 2.14 -19.09
C MET A 101 1.40 2.48 -20.32
N TRP A 102 0.11 2.73 -20.09
CA TRP A 102 -0.85 3.18 -21.09
C TRP A 102 -1.55 4.45 -20.59
N GLY A 103 -1.73 5.44 -21.45
CA GLY A 103 -2.30 6.73 -21.08
C GLY A 103 -1.66 7.89 -21.83
N GLY A 104 -2.16 9.11 -21.61
CA GLY A 104 -1.59 10.32 -22.25
C GLY A 104 -1.68 10.37 -23.78
N GLY A 105 -2.49 9.49 -24.41
CA GLY A 105 -2.61 9.34 -25.86
C GLY A 105 -2.44 7.90 -26.36
N VAL A 106 -1.87 7.01 -25.53
CA VAL A 106 -1.74 5.58 -25.83
C VAL A 106 -3.02 4.85 -25.39
N ASN A 107 -3.61 4.08 -26.31
CA ASN A 107 -4.83 3.31 -26.05
C ASN A 107 -4.51 2.06 -25.23
N VAL A 108 -5.20 1.85 -24.11
CA VAL A 108 -5.08 0.63 -23.27
C VAL A 108 -5.44 -0.64 -24.06
N LEU A 109 -6.32 -0.55 -25.05
CA LEU A 109 -6.70 -1.68 -25.92
C LEU A 109 -5.61 -2.08 -26.90
N ASP A 110 -4.63 -1.19 -27.16
CA ASP A 110 -3.46 -1.50 -27.95
C ASP A 110 -2.29 -1.80 -27.01
N GLN A 111 -2.25 -3.04 -26.52
CA GLN A 111 -1.17 -3.51 -25.64
C GLN A 111 0.22 -3.34 -26.27
N ALA A 112 0.30 -3.39 -27.60
CA ALA A 112 1.54 -3.22 -28.34
C ALA A 112 1.99 -1.75 -28.44
N ALA A 113 1.20 -0.78 -27.97
CA ALA A 113 1.56 0.63 -27.95
C ALA A 113 2.08 1.11 -26.58
N ALA A 114 2.19 0.21 -25.59
CA ALA A 114 2.61 0.56 -24.23
C ALA A 114 3.98 1.27 -24.23
N TYR A 115 4.09 2.33 -23.42
CA TYR A 115 5.38 2.81 -22.98
C TYR A 115 5.92 1.83 -21.95
N GLN A 116 7.10 1.27 -22.18
CA GLN A 116 7.70 0.29 -21.30
C GLN A 116 9.00 0.83 -20.73
N MET A 117 9.24 0.49 -19.47
CA MET A 117 10.44 0.81 -18.74
C MET A 117 10.96 -0.46 -18.09
N ARG A 118 12.29 -0.62 -18.06
CA ARG A 118 12.94 -1.58 -17.19
C ARG A 118 14.09 -0.90 -16.45
N LEU A 119 14.25 -1.29 -15.19
CA LEU A 119 15.34 -0.88 -14.32
C LEU A 119 16.05 -2.15 -13.84
N ARG A 120 17.38 -2.16 -13.93
CA ARG A 120 18.24 -3.23 -13.39
C ARG A 120 19.62 -2.64 -13.12
N ASP A 121 20.21 -2.93 -11.97
CA ASP A 121 21.54 -2.43 -11.59
C ASP A 121 21.66 -0.89 -11.70
N GLY A 122 20.57 -0.17 -11.43
CA GLY A 122 20.48 1.29 -11.58
C GLY A 122 20.43 1.80 -13.04
N LEU A 123 20.49 0.92 -14.04
CA LEU A 123 20.33 1.27 -15.44
C LEU A 123 18.85 1.29 -15.82
N VAL A 124 18.40 2.41 -16.37
CA VAL A 124 17.04 2.57 -16.87
C VAL A 124 17.05 2.45 -18.39
N GLU A 125 16.23 1.55 -18.91
CA GLU A 125 15.97 1.44 -20.34
C GLU A 125 14.47 1.58 -20.59
N THR A 126 14.14 2.15 -21.74
CA THR A 126 12.77 2.45 -22.12
C THR A 126 12.55 2.05 -23.56
N ARG A 127 11.31 1.70 -23.90
CA ARG A 127 10.89 1.46 -25.28
C ARG A 127 9.42 1.80 -25.44
N VAL A 128 9.01 2.08 -26.68
CA VAL A 128 7.60 2.17 -27.03
C VAL A 128 7.23 0.97 -27.89
N GLY A 129 6.21 0.24 -27.45
CA GLY A 129 5.75 -0.95 -28.15
C GLY A 129 6.83 -1.99 -28.39
N ASN A 130 7.09 -2.29 -29.67
CA ASN A 130 8.07 -3.28 -30.10
C ASN A 130 9.39 -2.67 -30.60
N GLU A 131 9.63 -1.38 -30.31
CA GLU A 131 10.91 -0.75 -30.60
C GLU A 131 12.05 -1.37 -29.77
N GLU A 132 13.28 -1.10 -30.20
CA GLU A 132 14.46 -1.49 -29.44
C GLU A 132 14.51 -0.77 -28.09
N TRP A 133 15.02 -1.46 -27.07
CA TRP A 133 15.30 -0.83 -25.78
C TRP A 133 16.38 0.22 -25.97
N GLN A 134 16.08 1.43 -25.53
CA GLN A 134 17.00 2.55 -25.54
C GLN A 134 17.31 2.95 -24.11
N PRO A 135 18.53 3.40 -23.81
CA PRO A 135 18.82 4.06 -22.53
C PRO A 135 17.78 5.14 -22.29
N GLY A 136 17.05 5.03 -21.18
CA GLY A 136 16.13 6.07 -20.76
C GLY A 136 16.93 7.31 -20.40
N SER A 137 16.43 8.50 -20.72
CA SER A 137 16.88 9.70 -20.00
C SER A 137 16.70 9.45 -18.50
N ASP A 138 17.56 10.01 -17.64
CA ASP A 138 17.44 10.04 -16.18
C ASP A 138 16.05 10.54 -15.77
N LEU A 139 15.09 9.65 -15.89
CA LEU A 139 13.73 9.84 -15.49
C LEU A 139 13.88 9.76 -13.98
N ASN A 140 14.03 10.94 -13.39
CA ASN A 140 13.81 11.24 -11.97
C ASN A 140 12.31 11.03 -11.65
N VAL A 141 11.78 9.92 -12.16
CA VAL A 141 10.46 9.41 -12.02
C VAL A 141 10.55 8.69 -10.69
N GLY A 142 10.24 9.42 -9.62
CA GLY A 142 10.16 8.91 -8.26
C GLY A 142 9.07 7.85 -8.07
N LEU A 143 8.75 7.08 -9.12
CA LEU A 143 7.82 5.95 -9.09
C LEU A 143 8.47 4.68 -8.53
N ALA A 144 9.81 4.63 -8.41
CA ALA A 144 10.49 3.48 -7.81
C ALA A 144 11.81 3.82 -7.10
N PRO A 145 11.78 4.52 -5.96
CA PRO A 145 12.96 4.65 -5.10
C PRO A 145 13.59 3.29 -4.79
N GLY A 146 14.90 3.13 -5.02
CA GLY A 146 15.59 1.85 -4.79
C GLY A 146 15.14 0.71 -5.71
N GLY A 147 14.50 1.02 -6.84
CA GLY A 147 14.00 0.01 -7.78
C GLY A 147 12.66 -0.60 -7.37
N ASP A 148 12.04 -0.19 -6.27
CA ASP A 148 10.77 -0.74 -5.76
C ASP A 148 9.58 0.16 -6.10
N PHE A 149 8.66 -0.32 -6.95
CA PHE A 149 7.50 0.45 -7.39
C PHE A 149 6.59 0.87 -6.23
N LEU A 150 6.39 0.02 -5.23
CA LEU A 150 5.46 0.27 -4.14
C LEU A 150 6.07 1.10 -3.01
N ALA A 151 7.35 1.48 -3.10
CA ALA A 151 8.01 2.34 -2.12
C ALA A 151 7.33 3.72 -1.93
N PHE A 152 6.49 4.17 -2.87
CA PHE A 152 5.68 5.38 -2.65
C PHE A 152 4.68 5.24 -1.49
N LEU A 153 4.32 4.01 -1.10
CA LEU A 153 3.41 3.77 0.02
C LEU A 153 3.97 4.28 1.36
N ASP A 154 5.29 4.44 1.48
CA ASP A 154 5.94 4.98 2.67
C ASP A 154 5.57 6.45 2.93
N VAL A 155 5.16 7.17 1.89
CA VAL A 155 4.76 8.59 1.95
C VAL A 155 3.27 8.79 1.64
N ALA A 156 2.50 7.71 1.49
CA ALA A 156 1.09 7.79 1.18
C ALA A 156 0.28 8.31 2.38
N THR A 157 -0.55 9.32 2.13
CA THR A 157 -1.50 9.88 3.10
C THR A 157 -2.92 9.80 2.55
N ASP A 158 -3.92 10.00 3.41
CA ASP A 158 -5.33 10.06 3.02
C ASP A 158 -5.81 8.79 2.28
N VAL A 159 -5.35 7.62 2.74
CA VAL A 159 -5.75 6.32 2.19
C VAL A 159 -7.22 6.07 2.51
N ILE A 160 -8.04 6.05 1.45
CA ILE A 160 -9.47 5.78 1.52
C ILE A 160 -9.80 4.55 0.68
N GLU A 161 -10.74 3.74 1.17
CA GLU A 161 -11.32 2.66 0.38
C GLU A 161 -12.24 3.27 -0.70
N LYS A 162 -11.92 3.01 -1.97
CA LYS A 162 -12.79 3.34 -3.09
C LYS A 162 -13.58 2.08 -3.42
N GLY A 163 -14.91 2.12 -3.24
CA GLY A 163 -15.80 0.96 -3.21
C GLY A 163 -15.56 -0.08 -4.32
N SER A 164 -15.76 -1.35 -3.94
CA SER A 164 -15.62 -2.56 -4.76
C SER A 164 -16.57 -2.64 -5.94
#